data_AF-A0A9P6KZN2-F1
#
_entry.id   AF-A0A9P6KZN2-F1
#
_cell.length_a   1.000
_cell.length_b   1.000
_cell.length_c   1.000
_cell.angle_alpha   90.00
_cell.angle_beta   90.00
_cell.angle_gamma   90.00
#
_symmetry.space_group_name_H-M   'P 1'
#
loop_
_entity.id
_entity.type
_entity.pdbx_description
1 polymer ?
#
loop_
_entity_poly.entity_id
_entity_poly.type
_entity_poly.pdbx_seq_one_letter_code
_entity_poly.pdbx_strand_id
1 'polypeptide(L)'
;MGENIKTYLRVKPNTDNPEFTIEGSKIHVGEKGYVFDKIFKDCSQIELFEAVSEDILVCCMQGYNCSLFAYGQTGSGKTYTIQGKPSDYGLVQRCLCFLHNLNLEIKLSFVEIYNENMIDLFDPSKVLNLREDPIKSVVIENLTINNSENFETSMEFYSRGIKTRRTKSTAMNMESSRSHSIFTVYIKNNANNVIKESKLSFVDLAGSERLKDLEVKNIQIKETTGINKSLFCLGKIIHKLSEGDNGHIGYRDSKLTFLLKDSLGGNSKLRVIGNVCLGNKTDTINTMNFLNRLKMINNLTFANTNIETNTVDLESRLKLLDQENQKLKTKLALYENGSKYRNILESNFDQEDIFDLRKLVDVACENLEQIENCYKELLEQDFNFKKTVILKYENLFKDLATIQNKEIDLKKRKKRKIDH
;
A
#
# COMPACT_ATOMS: atom_id res chain seq x y z
N MET A 1 12.81 5.49 10.92
CA MET A 1 13.95 5.16 10.03
C MET A 1 13.42 5.14 8.62
N GLY A 2 14.14 5.74 7.67
CA GLY A 2 13.73 5.69 6.27
C GLY A 2 13.92 4.30 5.66
N GLU A 3 13.06 3.92 4.72
CA GLU A 3 13.12 2.65 3.99
C GLU A 3 13.46 2.89 2.51
N ASN A 4 14.41 2.12 1.98
CA ASN A 4 14.76 2.16 0.56
C ASN A 4 13.64 1.56 -0.30
N ILE A 5 13.46 2.10 -1.51
CA ILE A 5 12.50 1.58 -2.48
C ILE A 5 12.87 0.15 -2.89
N LYS A 6 11.92 -0.79 -2.79
CA LYS A 6 12.09 -2.17 -3.28
C LYS A 6 11.78 -2.23 -4.77
N THR A 7 12.64 -2.92 -5.52
CA THR A 7 12.59 -3.01 -6.97
C THR A 7 12.56 -4.46 -7.43
N TYR A 8 11.62 -4.76 -8.32
CA TYR A 8 11.38 -6.09 -8.85
C TYR A 8 11.50 -6.04 -10.37
N LEU A 9 12.08 -7.08 -10.97
CA LEU A 9 12.12 -7.21 -12.43
C LEU A 9 11.18 -8.33 -12.85
N ARG A 10 10.26 -8.08 -13.79
CA ARG A 10 9.37 -9.08 -14.37
C ARG A 10 9.65 -9.22 -15.86
N VAL A 11 10.15 -10.39 -16.24
CA VAL A 11 10.46 -10.75 -17.63
C VAL A 11 9.22 -11.28 -18.30
N LYS A 12 8.88 -10.73 -19.46
CA LYS A 12 7.77 -11.20 -20.29
C LYS A 12 8.06 -12.63 -20.79
N PRO A 13 7.13 -13.59 -20.65
CA PRO A 13 7.32 -14.95 -21.15
C PRO A 13 7.61 -14.99 -22.65
N ASN A 14 8.36 -16.00 -23.09
CA ASN A 14 8.73 -16.23 -24.50
C ASN A 14 9.51 -15.05 -25.13
N THR A 15 10.32 -14.35 -24.33
CA THR A 15 11.17 -13.26 -24.82
C THR A 15 12.65 -13.51 -24.54
N ASP A 16 13.07 -14.79 -24.53
CA ASP A 16 14.45 -15.16 -24.27
C ASP A 16 15.42 -14.52 -25.27
N ASN A 17 16.54 -14.03 -24.73
CA ASN A 17 17.63 -13.48 -25.51
C ASN A 17 18.94 -13.98 -24.88
N PRO A 18 19.81 -14.69 -25.64
CA PRO A 18 21.01 -15.30 -25.11
C PRO A 18 22.02 -14.29 -24.54
N GLU A 19 21.89 -13.00 -24.88
CA GLU A 19 22.72 -11.96 -24.28
C GLU A 19 22.37 -11.66 -22.81
N PHE A 20 21.21 -12.13 -22.34
CA PHE A 20 20.75 -11.94 -20.97
C PHE A 20 20.86 -13.24 -20.18
N THR A 21 21.65 -13.22 -19.10
CA THR A 21 21.77 -14.36 -18.19
C THR A 21 21.18 -14.01 -16.83
N ILE A 22 20.22 -14.79 -16.33
CA ILE A 22 19.52 -14.55 -15.06
C ILE A 22 19.94 -15.61 -14.05
N GLU A 23 20.42 -15.17 -12.89
CA GLU A 23 20.87 -16.02 -11.79
C GLU A 23 20.30 -15.49 -10.47
N GLY A 24 19.24 -16.13 -9.96
CA GLY A 24 18.54 -15.70 -8.76
C GLY A 24 17.99 -14.27 -8.90
N SER A 25 18.50 -13.33 -8.10
CA SER A 25 18.12 -11.92 -8.12
C SER A 25 19.02 -11.03 -9.00
N LYS A 26 19.94 -11.63 -9.76
CA LYS A 26 20.87 -10.94 -10.65
C LYS A 26 20.56 -11.22 -12.12
N ILE A 27 20.74 -10.22 -12.96
CA ILE A 27 20.69 -10.35 -14.43
C ILE A 27 21.91 -9.67 -15.05
N HIS A 28 22.57 -10.37 -15.97
CA HIS A 28 23.75 -9.90 -16.68
C HIS A 28 23.43 -9.64 -18.16
N VAL A 29 24.02 -8.58 -18.70
CA VAL A 29 24.01 -8.26 -20.15
C VAL A 29 25.45 -7.97 -20.56
N GLY A 30 26.08 -8.94 -21.23
CA GLY A 30 27.53 -8.92 -21.40
C GLY A 30 28.22 -8.86 -20.03
N GLU A 31 29.12 -7.89 -19.83
CA GLU A 31 29.85 -7.71 -18.55
C GLU A 31 29.07 -6.92 -17.48
N LYS A 32 27.94 -6.31 -17.83
CA LYS A 32 27.15 -5.51 -16.87
C LYS A 32 26.16 -6.37 -16.10
N GLY A 33 26.30 -6.41 -14.78
CA GLY A 33 25.35 -7.03 -13.85
C GLY A 33 24.38 -6.03 -13.21
N TYR A 34 23.13 -6.45 -13.04
CA TYR A 34 22.07 -5.72 -12.34
C TYR A 34 21.52 -6.59 -11.21
N VAL A 35 21.17 -5.98 -10.07
CA VAL A 35 20.67 -6.69 -8.88
C VAL A 35 19.35 -6.08 -8.43
N PHE A 36 18.32 -6.92 -8.33
CA PHE A 36 16.99 -6.53 -7.88
C PHE A 36 16.63 -7.25 -6.58
N ASP A 37 15.52 -6.85 -5.96
CA ASP A 37 15.04 -7.55 -4.75
C ASP A 37 14.48 -8.93 -5.11
N LYS A 38 13.85 -9.06 -6.29
CA LYS A 38 13.55 -10.36 -6.93
C LYS A 38 13.40 -10.19 -8.44
N ILE A 39 13.80 -11.22 -9.20
CA ILE A 39 13.55 -11.34 -10.64
C ILE A 39 12.52 -12.42 -10.86
N PHE A 40 11.47 -12.09 -11.60
CA PHE A 40 10.39 -12.99 -12.00
C PHE A 40 10.54 -13.33 -13.48
N LYS A 41 10.88 -14.59 -13.77
CA LYS A 41 10.87 -15.17 -15.12
C LYS A 41 9.84 -16.30 -15.15
N ASP A 42 9.01 -16.32 -16.18
CA ASP A 42 7.93 -17.31 -16.36
C ASP A 42 7.00 -17.46 -15.13
N CYS A 43 6.84 -16.37 -14.37
CA CYS A 43 6.04 -16.39 -13.15
C CYS A 43 4.55 -16.21 -13.44
N SER A 44 3.73 -16.88 -12.63
CA SER A 44 2.30 -16.66 -12.54
C SER A 44 1.96 -15.34 -11.84
N GLN A 45 0.72 -14.88 -11.97
CA GLN A 45 0.26 -13.69 -11.24
C GLN A 45 0.16 -13.92 -9.73
N ILE A 46 -0.11 -15.16 -9.29
CA ILE A 46 -0.20 -15.51 -7.88
C ILE A 46 1.18 -15.42 -7.21
N GLU A 47 2.23 -15.99 -7.82
CA GLU A 47 3.60 -15.92 -7.29
C GLU A 47 4.12 -14.48 -7.23
N LEU A 48 3.76 -13.65 -8.23
CA LEU A 48 4.08 -12.23 -8.20
C LEU A 48 3.36 -11.53 -7.03
N PHE A 49 2.06 -11.78 -6.87
CA PHE A 49 1.25 -11.20 -5.81
C PHE A 49 1.79 -11.56 -4.42
N GLU A 50 2.07 -12.83 -4.15
CA GLU A 50 2.61 -13.29 -2.87
C GLU A 50 3.92 -12.57 -2.52
N ALA A 51 4.86 -12.51 -3.48
CA ALA A 51 6.15 -11.88 -3.25
C ALA A 51 6.09 -10.34 -3.12
N VAL A 52 5.20 -9.69 -3.89
CA VAL A 52 5.16 -8.22 -3.96
C VAL A 52 4.16 -7.60 -2.98
N SER A 53 3.10 -8.30 -2.60
CA SER A 53 1.99 -7.69 -1.85
C SER A 53 1.97 -8.02 -0.37
N GLU A 54 2.58 -9.11 0.10
CA GLU A 54 2.47 -9.55 1.51
C GLU A 54 2.83 -8.44 2.51
N ASP A 55 4.06 -7.94 2.47
CA ASP A 55 4.51 -6.86 3.37
C ASP A 55 3.83 -5.51 3.08
N ILE A 56 3.36 -5.26 1.86
CA ILE A 56 2.59 -4.04 1.53
C ILE A 56 1.21 -4.06 2.19
N LEU A 57 0.50 -5.18 2.11
CA LEU A 57 -0.83 -5.32 2.70
C LEU A 57 -0.75 -5.24 4.23
N VAL A 58 0.28 -5.84 4.84
CA VAL A 58 0.56 -5.69 6.27
C VAL A 58 0.81 -4.23 6.65
N CYS A 59 1.65 -3.53 5.89
CA CYS A 59 1.92 -2.12 6.11
C CYS A 59 0.65 -1.25 5.98
N CYS A 60 -0.20 -1.51 4.98
CA CYS A 60 -1.48 -0.81 4.83
C CYS A 60 -2.39 -1.02 6.05
N MET A 61 -2.51 -2.24 6.57
CA MET A 61 -3.30 -2.54 7.78
C MET A 61 -2.76 -1.83 9.03
N GLN A 62 -1.45 -1.56 9.06
CA GLN A 62 -0.79 -0.81 10.13
C GLN A 62 -0.88 0.71 9.95
N GLY A 63 -1.50 1.20 8.87
CA GLY A 63 -1.69 2.64 8.62
C GLY A 63 -0.61 3.27 7.74
N TYR A 64 0.31 2.50 7.14
CA TYR A 64 1.29 3.06 6.21
C TYR A 64 0.70 3.22 4.81
N ASN A 65 0.93 4.38 4.20
CA ASN A 65 0.68 4.54 2.77
C ASN A 65 1.64 3.65 1.98
N CYS A 66 1.14 3.06 0.91
CA CYS A 66 1.90 2.15 0.07
C CYS A 66 1.58 2.39 -1.41
N SER A 67 2.58 2.18 -2.25
CA SER A 67 2.47 2.39 -3.69
C SER A 67 3.12 1.23 -4.45
N LEU A 68 2.42 0.73 -5.48
CA LEU A 68 2.88 -0.32 -6.38
C LEU A 68 2.93 0.23 -7.81
N PHE A 69 4.12 0.37 -8.37
CA PHE A 69 4.30 0.93 -9.71
C PHE A 69 4.63 -0.18 -10.71
N ALA A 70 4.00 -0.16 -11.88
CA ALA A 70 4.46 -0.90 -13.04
C ALA A 70 5.12 0.05 -14.05
N TYR A 71 6.37 -0.25 -14.43
CA TYR A 71 7.20 0.58 -15.32
C TYR A 71 7.88 -0.26 -16.39
N GLY A 72 8.15 0.32 -17.56
CA GLY A 72 8.85 -0.32 -18.68
C GLY A 72 8.26 0.06 -20.04
N GLN A 73 8.82 -0.49 -21.11
CA GLN A 73 8.36 -0.17 -22.48
C GLN A 73 6.92 -0.64 -22.76
N THR A 74 6.31 -0.11 -23.80
CA THR A 74 5.04 -0.60 -24.32
C THR A 74 5.14 -2.08 -24.72
N GLY A 75 4.09 -2.83 -24.38
CA GLY A 75 4.02 -4.26 -24.63
C GLY A 75 4.84 -5.15 -23.69
N SER A 76 5.57 -4.60 -22.70
CA SER A 76 6.37 -5.40 -21.76
C SER A 76 5.55 -6.09 -20.66
N GLY A 77 4.29 -5.69 -20.45
CA GLY A 77 3.39 -6.34 -19.49
C GLY A 77 3.03 -5.52 -18.24
N LYS A 78 3.19 -4.18 -18.27
CA LYS A 78 2.76 -3.28 -17.17
C LYS A 78 1.30 -3.46 -16.78
N THR A 79 0.38 -3.25 -17.72
CA THR A 79 -1.06 -3.44 -17.50
C THR A 79 -1.39 -4.90 -17.16
N TYR A 80 -0.70 -5.90 -17.72
CA TYR A 80 -0.89 -7.30 -17.32
C TYR A 80 -0.48 -7.53 -15.86
N THR A 81 0.54 -6.85 -15.35
CA THR A 81 0.97 -6.94 -13.95
C THR A 81 -0.06 -6.31 -13.00
N ILE A 82 -0.54 -5.11 -13.32
CA ILE A 82 -1.49 -4.38 -12.47
C ILE A 82 -2.90 -4.98 -12.56
N GLN A 83 -3.42 -5.19 -13.78
CA GLN A 83 -4.80 -5.61 -14.06
C GLN A 83 -4.92 -7.11 -14.34
N GLY A 84 -3.97 -7.71 -15.05
CA GLY A 84 -4.08 -9.09 -15.51
C GLY A 84 -5.17 -9.31 -16.57
N LYS A 85 -5.65 -10.54 -16.67
CA LYS A 85 -6.75 -10.97 -17.54
C LYS A 85 -7.93 -11.46 -16.69
N PRO A 86 -9.16 -11.51 -17.21
CA PRO A 86 -10.29 -12.09 -16.48
C PRO A 86 -10.05 -13.53 -16.00
N SER A 87 -9.26 -14.31 -16.75
CA SER A 87 -8.86 -15.68 -16.40
C SER A 87 -7.68 -15.74 -15.42
N ASP A 88 -6.97 -14.64 -15.20
CA ASP A 88 -5.74 -14.58 -14.41
C ASP A 88 -5.49 -13.14 -13.93
N TYR A 89 -6.14 -12.82 -12.81
CA TYR A 89 -6.15 -11.48 -12.25
C TYR A 89 -4.78 -10.98 -11.82
N GLY A 90 -4.57 -9.66 -11.93
CA GLY A 90 -3.34 -9.00 -11.52
C GLY A 90 -3.34 -8.57 -10.05
N LEU A 91 -2.41 -7.66 -9.73
CA LEU A 91 -2.20 -7.18 -8.37
C LEU A 91 -3.44 -6.48 -7.79
N VAL A 92 -4.14 -5.66 -8.59
CA VAL A 92 -5.29 -4.87 -8.11
C VAL A 92 -6.38 -5.77 -7.54
N GLN A 93 -6.85 -6.75 -8.32
CA GLN A 93 -7.97 -7.59 -7.90
C GLN A 93 -7.58 -8.54 -6.77
N ARG A 94 -6.35 -9.06 -6.77
CA ARG A 94 -5.87 -9.94 -5.70
C ARG A 94 -5.75 -9.20 -4.37
N CYS A 95 -5.23 -7.97 -4.39
CA CYS A 95 -5.19 -7.11 -3.20
C CYS A 95 -6.61 -6.74 -2.71
N LEU A 96 -7.52 -6.39 -3.61
CA LEU A 96 -8.91 -6.09 -3.24
C LEU A 96 -9.59 -7.30 -2.59
N CYS A 97 -9.44 -8.49 -3.16
CA CYS A 97 -9.99 -9.73 -2.59
C CYS A 97 -9.45 -9.97 -1.17
N PHE A 98 -8.13 -9.80 -0.97
CA PHE A 98 -7.52 -9.92 0.35
C PHE A 98 -8.09 -8.89 1.35
N LEU A 99 -8.17 -7.62 0.95
CA LEU A 99 -8.62 -6.53 1.83
C LEU A 99 -10.09 -6.65 2.22
N HIS A 100 -10.97 -7.09 1.32
CA HIS A 100 -12.40 -7.31 1.61
C HIS A 100 -12.68 -8.52 2.50
N ASN A 101 -11.73 -9.45 2.61
CA ASN A 101 -11.83 -10.54 3.58
C ASN A 101 -11.49 -10.09 5.01
N LEU A 102 -11.14 -8.82 5.20
CA LEU A 102 -10.85 -8.22 6.49
C LEU A 102 -11.96 -7.22 6.84
N ASN A 103 -12.19 -7.02 8.14
CA ASN A 103 -13.18 -6.05 8.63
C ASN A 103 -12.64 -4.61 8.51
N LEU A 104 -12.59 -4.09 7.28
CA LEU A 104 -12.01 -2.80 6.93
C LEU A 104 -13.03 -1.91 6.20
N GLU A 105 -12.99 -0.61 6.45
CA GLU A 105 -13.69 0.37 5.62
C GLU A 105 -12.85 0.65 4.36
N ILE A 106 -13.40 0.35 3.18
CA ILE A 106 -12.70 0.49 1.90
C ILE A 106 -13.39 1.56 1.03
N LYS A 107 -12.60 2.50 0.52
CA LYS A 107 -13.03 3.45 -0.51
C LYS A 107 -12.09 3.42 -1.70
N LEU A 108 -12.59 3.77 -2.87
CA LEU A 108 -11.86 3.67 -4.13
C LEU A 108 -11.87 5.00 -4.87
N SER A 109 -10.77 5.32 -5.54
CA SER A 109 -10.71 6.35 -6.59
C SER A 109 -9.88 5.89 -7.77
N PHE A 110 -10.17 6.38 -8.98
CA PHE A 110 -9.42 6.00 -10.16
C PHE A 110 -9.20 7.20 -11.09
N VAL A 111 -7.93 7.55 -11.32
CA VAL A 111 -7.53 8.70 -12.13
C VAL A 111 -6.69 8.25 -13.31
N GLU A 112 -6.92 8.88 -14.45
CA GLU A 112 -6.05 8.81 -15.63
C GLU A 112 -5.36 10.16 -15.83
N ILE A 113 -4.09 10.12 -16.20
CA ILE A 113 -3.32 11.29 -16.62
C ILE A 113 -2.91 11.09 -18.07
N TYR A 114 -3.40 11.96 -18.95
CA TYR A 114 -3.06 11.97 -20.36
C TYR A 114 -2.71 13.39 -20.80
N ASN A 115 -1.52 13.55 -21.39
CA ASN A 115 -1.06 14.83 -21.91
C ASN A 115 -1.22 15.98 -20.88
N GLU A 116 -0.79 15.73 -19.63
CA GLU A 116 -0.92 16.65 -18.47
C GLU A 116 -2.36 17.03 -18.07
N ASN A 117 -3.38 16.37 -18.62
CA ASN A 117 -4.76 16.48 -18.18
C ASN A 117 -5.12 15.30 -17.28
N MET A 118 -5.86 15.57 -16.20
CA MET A 118 -6.37 14.55 -15.30
C MET A 118 -7.83 14.27 -15.59
N ILE A 119 -8.19 12.99 -15.61
CA ILE A 119 -9.56 12.52 -15.84
C ILE A 119 -9.94 11.60 -14.68
N ASP A 120 -11.08 11.87 -14.06
CA ASP A 120 -11.71 10.93 -13.13
C ASP A 120 -12.37 9.80 -13.94
N LEU A 121 -11.91 8.56 -13.73
CA LEU A 121 -12.40 7.41 -14.47
C LEU A 121 -13.75 6.88 -13.96
N PHE A 122 -14.18 7.31 -12.77
CA PHE A 122 -15.52 7.02 -12.24
C PHE A 122 -16.54 8.05 -12.70
N ASP A 123 -16.13 9.32 -12.81
CA ASP A 123 -16.95 10.41 -13.33
C ASP A 123 -16.17 11.40 -14.23
N PRO A 124 -16.07 11.12 -15.54
CA PRO A 124 -15.31 11.94 -16.47
C PRO A 124 -15.85 13.35 -16.71
N SER A 125 -17.02 13.68 -16.16
CA SER A 125 -17.60 15.03 -16.28
C SER A 125 -16.95 16.04 -15.33
N LYS A 126 -16.28 15.55 -14.27
CA LYS A 126 -15.67 16.41 -13.25
C LYS A 126 -14.35 16.99 -13.70
N VAL A 127 -14.13 18.26 -13.34
CA VAL A 127 -12.84 18.92 -13.48
C VAL A 127 -12.04 18.76 -12.19
N LEU A 128 -10.89 18.08 -12.31
CA LEU A 128 -10.01 17.78 -11.18
C LEU A 128 -8.94 18.86 -11.01
N ASN A 129 -8.75 19.32 -9.78
CA ASN A 129 -7.68 20.24 -9.42
C ASN A 129 -6.70 19.59 -8.45
N LEU A 130 -5.42 19.85 -8.67
CA LEU A 130 -4.34 19.32 -7.86
C LEU A 130 -3.87 20.40 -6.89
N ARG A 131 -3.94 20.12 -5.59
CA ARG A 131 -3.46 21.03 -4.54
C ARG A 131 -2.56 20.34 -3.54
N GLU A 132 -1.75 21.16 -2.88
CA GLU A 132 -0.94 20.73 -1.75
C GLU A 132 -1.71 21.01 -0.47
N ASP A 133 -1.75 20.02 0.43
CA ASP A 133 -2.39 20.11 1.72
C ASP A 133 -1.32 19.98 2.82
N PRO A 134 -1.27 20.87 3.82
CA PRO A 134 -0.23 20.84 4.85
C PRO A 134 -0.15 19.53 5.62
N ILE A 135 -1.27 18.80 5.73
CA ILE A 135 -1.38 17.56 6.51
C ILE A 135 -1.40 16.36 5.56
N LYS A 136 -2.18 16.43 4.48
CA LYS A 136 -2.40 15.30 3.55
C LYS A 136 -1.43 15.25 2.37
N SER A 137 -0.45 16.16 2.33
CA SER A 137 0.55 16.37 1.28
C SER A 137 -0.05 16.73 -0.08
N VAL A 138 -0.55 15.77 -0.87
CA VAL A 138 -1.12 16.03 -2.20
C VAL A 138 -2.56 15.54 -2.26
N VAL A 139 -3.46 16.44 -2.64
CA VAL A 139 -4.90 16.20 -2.71
C VAL A 139 -5.44 16.56 -4.10
N ILE A 140 -6.30 15.69 -4.63
CA ILE A 140 -7.07 15.95 -5.84
C ILE A 140 -8.47 16.41 -5.41
N GLU A 141 -8.78 17.67 -5.65
CA GLU A 141 -10.11 18.20 -5.42
C GLU A 141 -11.09 17.67 -6.46
N ASN A 142 -12.35 17.52 -6.04
CA ASN A 142 -13.47 17.00 -6.85
C ASN A 142 -13.31 15.55 -7.32
N LEU A 143 -12.28 14.82 -6.86
CA LEU A 143 -12.12 13.42 -7.17
C LEU A 143 -13.28 12.59 -6.59
N THR A 144 -13.88 11.74 -7.42
CA THR A 144 -14.88 10.78 -6.97
C THR A 144 -14.22 9.70 -6.13
N ILE A 145 -14.69 9.59 -4.88
CA ILE A 145 -14.27 8.55 -3.94
C ILE A 145 -15.52 7.73 -3.58
N ASN A 146 -15.57 6.48 -4.03
CA ASN A 146 -16.72 5.59 -3.81
C ASN A 146 -16.44 4.63 -2.66
N ASN A 147 -17.41 4.45 -1.76
CA ASN A 147 -17.36 3.39 -0.76
C ASN A 147 -17.56 2.04 -1.44
N SER A 148 -16.85 1.01 -0.98
CA SER A 148 -17.02 -0.36 -1.47
C SER A 148 -17.23 -1.29 -0.30
N GLU A 149 -18.39 -1.95 -0.25
CA GLU A 149 -18.78 -2.84 0.86
C GLU A 149 -18.30 -4.28 0.69
N ASN A 150 -18.02 -4.70 -0.55
CA ASN A 150 -17.54 -6.03 -0.87
C ASN A 150 -16.66 -6.03 -2.13
N PHE A 151 -16.05 -7.19 -2.41
CA PHE A 151 -15.14 -7.40 -3.52
C PHE A 151 -15.83 -7.20 -4.88
N GLU A 152 -17.06 -7.66 -5.04
CA GLU A 152 -17.86 -7.54 -6.26
C GLU A 152 -18.08 -6.07 -6.63
N THR A 153 -18.49 -5.25 -5.67
CA THR A 153 -18.66 -3.80 -5.83
C THR A 153 -17.36 -3.12 -6.26
N SER A 154 -16.23 -3.51 -5.65
CA SER A 154 -14.91 -3.00 -6.06
C SER A 154 -14.56 -3.37 -7.49
N MET A 155 -14.86 -4.62 -7.88
CA MET A 155 -14.63 -5.12 -9.23
C MET A 155 -15.50 -4.43 -10.27
N GLU A 156 -16.74 -4.07 -9.93
CA GLU A 156 -17.63 -3.28 -10.78
C GLU A 156 -17.08 -1.87 -11.01
N PHE A 157 -16.70 -1.17 -9.94
CA PHE A 157 -16.08 0.16 -10.05
C PHE A 157 -14.81 0.12 -10.89
N TYR A 158 -13.91 -0.82 -10.60
CA TYR A 158 -12.67 -0.97 -11.35
C TYR A 158 -12.94 -1.28 -12.83
N SER A 159 -13.85 -2.21 -13.12
CA SER A 159 -14.21 -2.56 -14.51
C SER A 159 -14.84 -1.40 -15.26
N ARG A 160 -15.70 -0.60 -14.61
CA ARG A 160 -16.26 0.63 -15.17
C ARG A 160 -15.15 1.63 -15.48
N GLY A 161 -14.22 1.87 -14.56
CA GLY A 161 -13.09 2.78 -14.79
C GLY A 161 -12.20 2.34 -15.96
N ILE A 162 -11.93 1.04 -16.09
CA ILE A 162 -11.20 0.49 -17.26
C ILE A 162 -11.97 0.70 -18.57
N LYS A 163 -13.30 0.50 -18.57
CA LYS A 163 -14.14 0.77 -19.75
C LYS A 163 -14.12 2.25 -20.12
N THR A 164 -14.22 3.14 -19.14
CA THR A 164 -14.08 4.60 -19.32
C THR A 164 -12.74 4.95 -19.97
N ARG A 165 -11.64 4.42 -19.42
CA ARG A 165 -10.28 4.59 -19.95
C ARG A 165 -10.19 4.17 -21.42
N ARG A 166 -10.73 2.98 -21.76
CA ARG A 166 -10.72 2.45 -23.13
C ARG A 166 -11.57 3.28 -24.09
N THR A 167 -12.78 3.65 -23.71
CA THR A 167 -13.68 4.44 -24.57
C THR A 167 -13.10 5.82 -24.88
N LYS A 168 -12.53 6.50 -23.88
CA LYS A 168 -11.80 7.77 -24.07
C LYS A 168 -10.57 7.58 -24.97
N SER A 169 -9.83 6.49 -24.77
CA SER A 169 -8.69 6.12 -25.60
C SER A 169 -9.09 6.03 -27.08
N THR A 170 -10.12 5.26 -27.42
CA THR A 170 -10.64 5.20 -28.80
C THR A 170 -11.20 6.52 -29.33
N ALA A 171 -11.92 7.29 -28.51
CA ALA A 171 -12.57 8.54 -28.95
C ALA A 171 -11.57 9.67 -29.26
N MET A 172 -10.41 9.66 -28.61
CA MET A 172 -9.37 10.68 -28.76
C MET A 172 -8.12 10.14 -29.50
N ASN A 173 -8.19 8.95 -30.10
CA ASN A 173 -7.03 8.24 -30.66
C ASN A 173 -5.86 8.06 -29.67
N MET A 174 -6.15 8.03 -28.36
CA MET A 174 -5.15 7.73 -27.34
C MET A 174 -4.96 6.22 -27.28
N GLU A 175 -3.71 5.79 -27.20
CA GLU A 175 -3.36 4.41 -26.92
C GLU A 175 -3.11 4.29 -25.41
N SER A 176 -3.50 3.19 -24.77
CA SER A 176 -3.26 2.99 -23.32
C SER A 176 -1.77 2.97 -22.96
N SER A 177 -0.88 2.83 -23.95
CA SER A 177 0.57 3.02 -23.84
C SER A 177 0.97 4.47 -23.53
N ARG A 178 0.08 5.44 -23.75
CA ARG A 178 0.37 6.88 -23.69
C ARG A 178 -0.26 7.60 -22.50
N SER A 179 -1.07 6.91 -21.70
CA SER A 179 -1.67 7.46 -20.48
C SER A 179 -1.18 6.72 -19.24
N HIS A 180 -1.09 7.45 -18.12
CA HIS A 180 -0.83 6.87 -16.80
C HIS A 180 -2.15 6.67 -16.09
N SER A 181 -2.29 5.59 -15.33
CA SER A 181 -3.48 5.38 -14.50
C SER A 181 -3.11 5.07 -13.06
N ILE A 182 -3.83 5.68 -12.12
CA ILE A 182 -3.61 5.56 -10.68
C ILE A 182 -4.93 5.13 -10.05
N PHE A 183 -5.01 3.87 -9.66
CA PHE A 183 -6.12 3.32 -8.88
C PHE A 183 -5.73 3.32 -7.41
N THR A 184 -6.49 3.99 -6.55
CA THR A 184 -6.17 4.11 -5.12
C THR A 184 -7.26 3.46 -4.28
N VAL A 185 -6.84 2.59 -3.37
CA VAL A 185 -7.66 1.99 -2.34
C VAL A 185 -7.37 2.73 -1.03
N TYR A 186 -8.36 3.43 -0.50
CA TYR A 186 -8.31 4.02 0.84
C TYR A 186 -8.80 2.99 1.83
N ILE A 187 -7.98 2.72 2.84
CA ILE A 187 -8.23 1.68 3.83
C ILE A 187 -8.31 2.37 5.18
N LYS A 188 -9.43 2.18 5.86
CA LYS A 188 -9.61 2.61 7.25
C LYS A 188 -9.87 1.39 8.11
N ASN A 189 -8.96 1.16 9.05
CA ASN A 189 -9.00 0.07 10.01
C ASN A 189 -9.36 0.66 11.37
N ASN A 190 -10.57 0.38 11.88
CA ASN A 190 -10.94 0.73 13.24
C ASN A 190 -10.79 -0.51 14.12
N ALA A 191 -9.72 -0.54 14.90
CA ALA A 191 -9.46 -1.61 15.85
C ALA A 191 -9.05 -1.00 17.19
N ASN A 192 -9.67 -1.45 18.28
CA ASN A 192 -9.32 -1.08 19.65
C ASN A 192 -9.28 0.44 19.90
N ASN A 193 -10.26 1.21 19.39
CA ASN A 193 -10.33 2.68 19.47
C ASN A 193 -9.16 3.43 18.80
N VAL A 194 -8.37 2.73 17.97
CA VAL A 194 -7.34 3.32 17.13
C VAL A 194 -7.78 3.20 15.68
N ILE A 195 -8.05 4.35 15.07
CA ILE A 195 -8.25 4.44 13.63
C ILE A 195 -6.88 4.47 12.97
N LYS A 196 -6.62 3.50 12.10
CA LYS A 196 -5.48 3.53 11.18
C LYS A 196 -5.99 3.81 9.78
N GLU A 197 -5.43 4.82 9.12
CA GLU A 197 -5.78 5.19 7.75
C GLU A 197 -4.58 4.99 6.83
N SER A 198 -4.80 4.38 5.67
CA SER A 198 -3.75 4.22 4.67
C SER A 198 -4.31 4.31 3.26
N LYS A 199 -3.40 4.58 2.32
CA LYS A 199 -3.65 4.54 0.88
C LYS A 199 -2.81 3.45 0.25
N LEU A 200 -3.42 2.58 -0.55
CA LEU A 200 -2.73 1.65 -1.44
C LEU A 200 -2.95 2.09 -2.89
N SER A 201 -1.90 2.60 -3.51
CA SER A 201 -1.94 3.15 -4.87
C SER A 201 -1.32 2.18 -5.87
N PHE A 202 -2.09 1.79 -6.89
CA PHE A 202 -1.63 1.01 -8.04
C PHE A 202 -1.42 1.94 -9.22
N VAL A 203 -0.18 2.04 -9.70
CA VAL A 203 0.22 2.95 -10.77
C VAL A 203 0.65 2.16 -11.99
N ASP A 204 -0.14 2.25 -13.06
CA ASP A 204 0.19 1.73 -14.38
C ASP A 204 0.69 2.89 -15.24
N LEU A 205 2.01 2.99 -15.39
CA LEU A 205 2.65 4.09 -16.13
C LEU A 205 2.56 3.87 -17.64
N ALA A 206 2.65 4.96 -18.40
CA ALA A 206 2.84 4.93 -19.85
C ALA A 206 4.15 4.20 -20.25
N GLY A 207 4.28 3.85 -21.53
CA GLY A 207 5.50 3.29 -22.11
C GLY A 207 6.71 4.19 -21.92
N SER A 208 7.85 3.61 -21.55
CA SER A 208 9.12 4.32 -21.33
C SER A 208 9.97 4.50 -22.60
N GLU A 209 9.56 3.94 -23.72
CA GLU A 209 10.29 4.00 -24.99
C GLU A 209 10.45 5.43 -25.52
N ARG A 210 11.59 5.70 -26.17
CA ARG A 210 11.89 7.01 -26.77
C ARG A 210 11.36 7.03 -28.21
N LEU A 211 10.64 8.09 -28.58
CA LEU A 211 10.02 8.26 -29.90
C LEU A 211 11.01 8.51 -31.06
N LYS A 212 12.31 8.23 -30.90
CA LYS A 212 13.31 8.40 -31.98
C LYS A 212 13.05 7.46 -33.17
N ASP A 213 12.19 6.46 -33.02
CA ASP A 213 11.85 5.49 -34.07
C ASP A 213 10.54 5.79 -34.82
N LEU A 214 9.91 6.96 -34.61
CA LEU A 214 8.64 7.35 -35.26
C LEU A 214 8.81 8.61 -36.12
N GLU A 215 9.75 8.60 -37.06
CA GLU A 215 9.82 9.60 -38.12
C GLU A 215 8.71 9.38 -39.18
N VAL A 216 7.45 9.73 -38.89
CA VAL A 216 6.45 9.99 -39.95
C VAL A 216 5.42 11.05 -39.52
N LYS A 217 5.48 12.21 -40.20
CA LYS A 217 4.44 13.25 -40.41
C LYS A 217 4.18 14.31 -39.31
N ASN A 218 4.31 15.57 -39.76
CA ASN A 218 4.38 16.86 -39.08
C ASN A 218 3.12 17.36 -38.33
N ILE A 219 2.29 16.50 -37.73
CA ILE A 219 1.10 16.94 -36.95
C ILE A 219 1.17 16.52 -35.46
N GLN A 220 2.13 15.68 -35.07
CA GLN A 220 2.12 15.02 -33.75
C GLN A 220 3.01 15.64 -32.66
N ILE A 221 3.66 16.80 -32.88
CA ILE A 221 4.72 17.30 -31.98
C ILE A 221 4.18 17.78 -30.61
N LYS A 222 2.99 18.41 -30.54
CA LYS A 222 2.44 18.92 -29.27
C LYS A 222 2.00 17.81 -28.31
N GLU A 223 1.36 16.77 -28.82
CA GLU A 223 0.90 15.61 -28.03
C GLU A 223 2.07 14.69 -27.62
N THR A 224 3.05 14.52 -28.53
CA THR A 224 4.31 13.79 -28.33
C THR A 224 5.16 14.37 -27.19
N THR A 225 5.11 15.69 -26.99
CA THR A 225 5.87 16.37 -25.93
C THR A 225 5.25 16.11 -24.56
N GLY A 226 3.92 16.02 -24.43
CA GLY A 226 3.24 15.90 -23.13
C GLY A 226 3.33 14.52 -22.48
N ILE A 227 3.26 13.43 -23.26
CA ILE A 227 3.41 12.06 -22.73
C ILE A 227 4.81 11.85 -22.17
N ASN A 228 5.83 12.23 -22.94
CA ASN A 228 7.22 12.16 -22.50
C ASN A 228 7.54 13.17 -21.41
N LYS A 229 6.84 14.31 -21.31
CA LYS A 229 7.06 15.29 -20.24
C LYS A 229 6.92 14.63 -18.86
N SER A 230 5.83 13.93 -18.62
CA SER A 230 5.56 13.27 -17.34
C SER A 230 6.66 12.27 -16.93
N LEU A 231 7.08 11.38 -17.84
CA LEU A 231 8.15 10.40 -17.61
C LEU A 231 9.55 11.03 -17.55
N PHE A 232 9.78 12.10 -18.31
CA PHE A 232 11.02 12.87 -18.26
C PHE A 232 11.17 13.59 -16.92
N CYS A 233 10.12 14.28 -16.45
CA CYS A 233 10.10 14.89 -15.13
C CYS A 233 10.30 13.83 -14.03
N LEU A 234 9.64 12.67 -14.14
CA LEU A 234 9.84 11.55 -13.24
C LEU A 234 11.30 11.09 -13.20
N GLY A 235 11.93 10.93 -14.38
CA GLY A 235 13.34 10.58 -14.49
C GLY A 235 14.28 11.61 -13.86
N LYS A 236 14.00 12.91 -14.01
CA LYS A 236 14.78 13.99 -13.37
C LYS A 236 14.68 13.95 -11.85
N ILE A 237 13.49 13.71 -11.30
CA ILE A 237 13.28 13.61 -9.85
C ILE A 237 14.02 12.41 -9.28
N ILE A 238 13.92 11.25 -9.94
CA ILE A 238 14.61 10.03 -9.52
C ILE A 238 16.13 10.24 -9.54
N HIS A 239 16.66 10.87 -10.58
CA HIS A 239 18.09 11.19 -10.66
C HIS A 239 18.55 12.03 -9.46
N LYS A 240 17.88 13.16 -9.21
CA LYS A 240 18.21 14.05 -8.09
C LYS A 240 18.12 13.33 -6.74
N LEU A 241 17.01 12.63 -6.50
CA LEU A 241 16.81 11.87 -5.26
C LEU A 241 17.85 10.77 -5.07
N SER A 242 18.26 10.09 -6.15
CA SER A 242 19.26 9.01 -6.09
C SER A 242 20.67 9.51 -5.77
N GLU A 243 20.98 10.77 -6.10
CA GLU A 243 22.26 11.41 -5.78
C GLU A 243 22.30 11.98 -4.36
N GLY A 244 21.19 11.92 -3.61
CA GLY A 244 21.06 12.57 -2.31
C GLY A 244 21.09 14.10 -2.42
N ASP A 245 20.69 14.65 -3.58
CA ASP A 245 20.61 16.10 -3.78
C ASP A 245 19.48 16.68 -2.90
N ASN A 246 19.88 17.48 -1.91
CA ASN A 246 18.98 18.19 -1.01
C ASN A 246 18.43 19.50 -1.60
N GLY A 247 18.76 19.80 -2.86
CA GLY A 247 18.24 20.93 -3.60
C GLY A 247 16.74 20.83 -3.90
N HIS A 248 16.21 21.88 -4.54
CA HIS A 248 14.80 21.90 -4.90
C HIS A 248 14.44 20.77 -5.89
N ILE A 249 13.45 19.95 -5.52
CA ILE A 249 12.89 18.89 -6.36
C ILE A 249 11.60 19.40 -7.02
N GLY A 250 11.60 19.43 -8.36
CA GLY A 250 10.51 19.95 -9.19
C GLY A 250 9.31 19.00 -9.31
N TYR A 251 8.70 18.57 -8.20
CA TYR A 251 7.50 17.71 -8.24
C TYR A 251 6.35 18.33 -9.04
N ARG A 252 6.26 19.66 -9.08
CA ARG A 252 5.23 20.42 -9.78
C ARG A 252 5.41 20.49 -11.31
N ASP A 253 6.54 20.01 -11.84
CA ASP A 253 6.85 20.11 -13.26
C ASP A 253 5.89 19.26 -14.13
N SER A 254 5.28 18.22 -13.56
CA SER A 254 4.21 17.44 -14.17
C SER A 254 3.12 17.03 -13.18
N LYS A 255 1.90 16.81 -13.66
CA LYS A 255 0.78 16.33 -12.82
C LYS A 255 1.08 14.94 -12.22
N LEU A 256 1.74 14.08 -12.99
CA LEU A 256 2.17 12.76 -12.53
C LEU A 256 3.15 12.89 -11.36
N THR A 257 4.25 13.62 -11.55
CA THR A 257 5.26 13.77 -10.50
C THR A 257 4.71 14.46 -9.26
N PHE A 258 3.72 15.35 -9.43
CA PHE A 258 3.09 16.00 -8.29
C PHE A 258 2.26 14.99 -7.49
N LEU A 259 1.48 14.12 -8.14
CA LEU A 259 0.74 13.05 -7.46
C LEU A 259 1.64 12.00 -6.81
N LEU A 260 2.78 11.72 -7.41
CA LEU A 260 3.74 10.73 -6.91
C LEU A 260 4.70 11.29 -5.86
N LYS A 261 4.55 12.57 -5.45
CA LYS A 261 5.39 13.21 -4.44
C LYS A 261 5.51 12.38 -3.16
N ASP A 262 4.40 11.83 -2.67
CA ASP A 262 4.42 11.00 -1.45
C ASP A 262 5.10 9.65 -1.66
N SER A 263 5.11 9.15 -2.90
CA SER A 263 5.71 7.86 -3.26
C SER A 263 7.21 7.94 -3.49
N LEU A 264 7.77 9.11 -3.81
CA LEU A 264 9.18 9.31 -4.15
C LEU A 264 9.81 10.28 -3.15
N GLY A 265 10.52 9.75 -2.16
CA GLY A 265 11.13 10.53 -1.07
C GLY A 265 10.14 11.00 0.01
N GLY A 266 8.87 10.61 -0.07
CA GLY A 266 7.80 11.02 0.85
C GLY A 266 7.30 9.91 1.78
N ASN A 267 6.10 10.11 2.35
CA ASN A 267 5.44 9.15 3.23
C ASN A 267 4.64 8.11 2.44
N SER A 268 5.33 7.18 1.80
CA SER A 268 4.75 5.96 1.26
C SER A 268 5.80 4.88 1.08
N LYS A 269 5.46 3.62 1.38
CA LYS A 269 6.31 2.47 1.04
C LYS A 269 6.12 2.15 -0.43
N LEU A 270 7.15 2.38 -1.23
CA LEU A 270 7.09 2.21 -2.67
C LEU A 270 7.76 0.89 -3.10
N ARG A 271 7.04 0.13 -3.91
CA ARG A 271 7.57 -1.00 -4.69
C ARG A 271 7.39 -0.74 -6.17
N VAL A 272 8.43 -1.00 -6.95
CA VAL A 272 8.41 -0.79 -8.40
C VAL A 272 8.69 -2.11 -9.11
N ILE A 273 7.78 -2.50 -9.99
CA ILE A 273 7.88 -3.68 -10.85
C ILE A 273 8.27 -3.18 -12.24
N GLY A 274 9.53 -3.43 -12.63
CA GLY A 274 10.02 -3.20 -13.97
C GLY A 274 9.66 -4.35 -14.89
N ASN A 275 8.75 -4.11 -15.82
CA ASN A 275 8.35 -5.06 -16.84
C ASN A 275 9.24 -4.93 -18.08
N VAL A 276 9.89 -6.03 -18.47
CA VAL A 276 10.85 -6.05 -19.59
C VAL A 276 10.56 -7.17 -20.59
N CYS A 277 11.00 -6.95 -21.83
CA CYS A 277 10.97 -7.91 -22.93
C CYS A 277 12.40 -8.07 -23.42
N LEU A 278 13.07 -9.20 -23.17
CA LEU A 278 14.52 -9.30 -23.43
C LEU A 278 14.85 -9.26 -24.93
N GLY A 279 13.85 -9.47 -25.80
CA GLY A 279 13.97 -9.24 -27.24
C GLY A 279 14.27 -7.78 -27.63
N ASN A 280 13.96 -6.80 -26.77
CA ASN A 280 14.38 -5.41 -26.95
C ASN A 280 15.43 -5.05 -25.89
N LYS A 281 16.70 -5.20 -26.27
CA LYS A 281 17.85 -5.00 -25.40
C LYS A 281 17.92 -3.57 -24.84
N THR A 282 17.77 -2.57 -25.71
CA THR A 282 17.96 -1.15 -25.36
C THR A 282 16.96 -0.71 -24.29
N ASP A 283 15.68 -1.01 -24.48
CA ASP A 283 14.64 -0.64 -23.53
C ASP A 283 14.67 -1.46 -22.24
N THR A 284 15.10 -2.72 -22.32
CA THR A 284 15.36 -3.56 -21.13
C THR A 284 16.47 -2.94 -20.28
N ILE A 285 17.60 -2.56 -20.88
CA ILE A 285 18.71 -1.89 -20.18
C ILE A 285 18.24 -0.55 -19.57
N ASN A 286 17.47 0.25 -20.32
CA ASN A 286 16.93 1.51 -19.81
C ASN A 286 16.03 1.30 -18.59
N THR A 287 15.16 0.28 -18.62
CA THR A 287 14.29 -0.08 -17.50
C THR A 287 15.11 -0.52 -16.29
N MET A 288 16.13 -1.36 -16.47
CA MET A 288 17.01 -1.81 -15.39
C MET A 288 17.81 -0.67 -14.76
N ASN A 289 18.36 0.25 -15.58
CA ASN A 289 19.05 1.44 -15.08
C ASN A 289 18.12 2.35 -14.26
N PHE A 290 16.86 2.49 -14.68
CA PHE A 290 15.85 3.27 -13.96
C PHE A 290 15.54 2.68 -12.58
N LEU A 291 15.33 1.36 -12.50
CA LEU A 291 15.10 0.66 -11.24
C LEU A 291 16.30 0.76 -10.28
N ASN A 292 17.52 0.58 -10.78
CA ASN A 292 18.72 0.69 -9.93
C ASN A 292 18.84 2.07 -9.27
N ARG A 293 18.48 3.15 -9.97
CA ARG A 293 18.45 4.50 -9.39
C ARG A 293 17.36 4.65 -8.34
N LEU A 294 16.16 4.12 -8.61
CA LEU A 294 15.05 4.13 -7.64
C LEU A 294 15.45 3.46 -6.32
N LYS A 295 16.17 2.33 -6.39
CA LYS A 295 16.62 1.58 -5.21
C LYS A 295 17.52 2.40 -4.26
N MET A 296 18.16 3.46 -4.76
CA MET A 296 19.01 4.36 -3.96
C MET A 296 18.21 5.43 -3.20
N ILE A 297 16.92 5.59 -3.51
CA ILE A 297 16.06 6.59 -2.86
C ILE A 297 15.52 6.04 -1.56
N ASN A 298 15.58 6.86 -0.52
CA ASN A 298 15.07 6.56 0.80
C ASN A 298 13.76 7.32 1.06
N ASN A 299 12.68 6.60 1.41
CA ASN A 299 11.39 7.18 1.74
C ASN A 299 11.21 7.32 3.26
N LEU A 300 10.67 8.47 3.69
CA LEU A 300 10.37 8.77 5.08
C LEU A 300 8.94 8.32 5.43
N THR A 301 8.79 7.04 5.77
CA THR A 301 7.48 6.43 5.99
C THR A 301 7.06 6.44 7.47
N PHE A 302 5.79 6.74 7.72
CA PHE A 302 5.17 6.71 9.05
C PHE A 302 3.70 6.25 8.94
N ALA A 303 3.21 5.60 9.99
CA ALA A 303 1.84 5.14 10.06
C ALA A 303 0.89 6.32 10.35
N ASN A 304 -0.20 6.44 9.60
CA ASN A 304 -1.25 7.41 9.90
C ASN A 304 -2.24 6.77 10.88
N THR A 305 -2.11 7.15 12.15
CA THR A 305 -2.97 6.68 13.23
C THR A 305 -3.63 7.86 13.90
N ASN A 306 -4.95 7.81 14.00
CA ASN A 306 -5.74 8.71 14.83
C ASN A 306 -6.31 7.87 15.97
N ILE A 307 -6.07 8.29 17.20
CA ILE A 307 -6.80 7.73 18.34
C ILE A 307 -8.18 8.36 18.27
N GLU A 308 -9.22 7.53 18.20
CA GLU A 308 -10.60 8.01 18.37
C GLU A 308 -10.73 8.38 19.85
N THR A 309 -10.20 9.54 20.22
CA THR A 309 -10.59 10.21 21.45
C THR A 309 -12.04 10.62 21.22
N ASN A 310 -12.98 9.74 21.55
CA ASN A 310 -14.36 10.12 21.75
C ASN A 310 -14.31 11.33 22.69
N THR A 311 -14.61 12.52 22.18
CA THR A 311 -14.67 13.74 22.98
C THR A 311 -15.65 13.58 24.13
N VAL A 312 -16.65 12.71 23.98
CA VAL A 312 -17.57 12.25 25.02
C VAL A 312 -16.87 11.45 26.12
N ASP A 313 -15.92 10.57 25.78
CA ASP A 313 -15.12 9.81 26.75
C ASP A 313 -14.09 10.73 27.43
N LEU A 314 -13.54 11.71 26.70
CA LEU A 314 -12.66 12.74 27.27
C LEU A 314 -13.41 13.70 28.19
N GLU A 315 -14.63 14.12 27.87
CA GLU A 315 -15.46 14.97 28.75
C GLU A 315 -15.90 14.21 30.00
N SER A 316 -16.29 12.95 29.87
CA SER A 316 -16.65 12.13 31.02
C SER A 316 -15.43 11.76 31.86
N ARG A 317 -14.27 11.53 31.24
CA ARG A 317 -13.00 11.31 31.93
C ARG A 317 -12.40 12.59 32.51
N LEU A 318 -12.58 13.75 31.88
CA LEU A 318 -12.29 15.08 32.44
C LEU A 318 -13.20 15.36 33.64
N LYS A 319 -14.48 15.01 33.56
CA LYS A 319 -15.42 15.15 34.68
C LYS A 319 -15.08 14.22 35.83
N LEU A 320 -14.66 12.98 35.55
CA LEU A 320 -14.18 12.03 36.55
C LEU A 320 -12.84 12.50 37.15
N LEU A 321 -11.91 12.96 36.33
CA LEU A 321 -10.62 13.53 36.76
C LEU A 321 -10.80 14.85 37.50
N ASP A 322 -11.82 15.66 37.20
CA ASP A 322 -12.17 16.87 37.95
C ASP A 322 -12.82 16.51 39.27
N GLN A 323 -13.68 15.50 39.32
CA GLN A 323 -14.21 14.95 40.56
C GLN A 323 -13.10 14.37 41.44
N GLU A 324 -12.14 13.68 40.82
CA GLU A 324 -10.99 13.12 41.50
C GLU A 324 -10.00 14.21 41.94
N ASN A 325 -9.77 15.23 41.12
CA ASN A 325 -9.00 16.42 41.49
C ASN A 325 -9.69 17.22 42.59
N GLN A 326 -11.01 17.33 42.61
CA GLN A 326 -11.74 17.94 43.71
C GLN A 326 -11.61 17.11 44.99
N LYS A 327 -11.73 15.77 44.90
CA LYS A 327 -11.48 14.87 46.02
C LYS A 327 -10.04 14.95 46.52
N LEU A 328 -9.05 15.03 45.62
CA LEU A 328 -7.64 15.15 45.94
C LEU A 328 -7.29 16.53 46.49
N LYS A 329 -7.87 17.61 45.98
CA LYS A 329 -7.77 18.97 46.55
C LYS A 329 -8.42 19.06 47.93
N THR A 330 -9.54 18.36 48.13
CA THR A 330 -10.18 18.24 49.46
C THR A 330 -9.30 17.41 50.41
N LYS A 331 -8.71 16.31 49.93
CA LYS A 331 -7.71 15.53 50.68
C LYS A 331 -6.44 16.31 50.98
N LEU A 332 -5.96 17.15 50.05
CA LEU A 332 -4.82 18.04 50.22
C LEU A 332 -5.12 19.15 51.23
N ALA A 333 -6.30 19.78 51.17
CA ALA A 333 -6.76 20.72 52.19
C ALA A 333 -6.92 20.06 53.57
N LEU A 334 -7.30 18.78 53.62
CA LEU A 334 -7.30 17.97 54.84
C LEU A 334 -5.88 17.62 55.30
N TYR A 335 -4.93 17.38 54.40
CA TYR A 335 -3.51 17.11 54.70
C TYR A 335 -2.75 18.37 55.13
N GLU A 336 -3.06 19.53 54.55
CA GLU A 336 -2.52 20.84 54.92
C GLU A 336 -3.02 21.24 56.30
N ASN A 337 -4.31 21.00 56.61
CA ASN A 337 -4.83 21.07 57.98
C ASN A 337 -4.31 19.92 58.89
N GLY A 338 -3.85 18.82 58.30
CA GLY A 338 -3.20 17.69 58.96
C GLY A 338 -1.79 17.99 59.47
N SER A 339 -1.15 19.09 59.04
CA SER A 339 0.11 19.58 59.63
C SER A 339 -0.05 20.00 61.10
N LYS A 340 -1.26 20.37 61.52
CA LYS A 340 -1.60 20.60 62.94
C LYS A 340 -1.77 19.30 63.74
N TYR A 341 -2.01 18.16 63.08
CA TYR A 341 -2.18 16.84 63.68
C TYR A 341 -0.95 15.91 63.52
N ARG A 342 -0.01 16.22 62.62
CA ARG A 342 1.28 15.51 62.50
C ARG A 342 2.10 15.57 63.78
N ASN A 343 2.08 16.70 64.49
CA ASN A 343 2.75 16.83 65.80
C ASN A 343 2.11 15.97 66.91
N ILE A 344 0.94 15.37 66.68
CA ILE A 344 0.25 14.50 67.64
C ILE A 344 0.49 13.02 67.28
N LEU A 345 0.72 12.67 66.01
CA LEU A 345 0.79 11.26 65.55
C LEU A 345 2.20 10.65 65.48
N GLU A 346 3.27 11.43 65.54
CA GLU A 346 4.64 10.89 65.71
C GLU A 346 4.88 10.26 67.10
N SER A 347 3.84 10.18 67.94
CA SER A 347 3.89 9.52 69.25
C SER A 347 3.27 8.12 69.30
N ASN A 348 2.64 7.60 68.22
CA ASN A 348 1.71 6.46 68.36
C ASN A 348 1.71 5.36 67.26
N PHE A 349 2.68 5.26 66.34
CA PHE A 349 2.74 4.09 65.43
C PHE A 349 4.16 3.53 65.29
N ASP A 350 4.28 2.21 65.45
CA ASP A 350 5.54 1.47 65.50
C ASP A 350 6.13 1.23 64.09
N GLN A 351 7.46 1.11 64.03
CA GLN A 351 8.23 0.96 62.77
C GLN A 351 7.88 -0.30 61.95
N GLU A 352 7.23 -1.29 62.56
CA GLU A 352 6.80 -2.53 61.90
C GLU A 352 5.69 -2.30 60.85
N ASP A 353 4.70 -1.45 61.14
CA ASP A 353 3.59 -1.19 60.21
C ASP A 353 4.06 -0.50 58.92
N ILE A 354 5.09 0.36 59.04
CA ILE A 354 5.72 1.05 57.91
C ILE A 354 6.53 0.06 57.05
N PHE A 355 7.10 -0.99 57.66
CA PHE A 355 7.83 -2.03 56.95
C PHE A 355 6.89 -2.94 56.15
N ASP A 356 5.76 -3.34 56.72
CA ASP A 356 4.77 -4.19 56.05
C ASP A 356 4.10 -3.48 54.86
N LEU A 357 3.84 -2.18 54.99
CA LEU A 357 3.34 -1.35 53.89
C LEU A 357 4.32 -1.28 52.71
N ARG A 358 5.63 -1.23 52.96
CA ARG A 358 6.64 -1.24 51.88
C ARG A 358 6.68 -2.59 51.16
N LYS A 359 6.56 -3.67 51.91
CA LYS A 359 6.54 -5.04 51.38
C LYS A 359 5.35 -5.29 50.45
N LEU A 360 4.18 -4.72 50.78
CA LEU A 360 2.99 -4.77 49.93
C LEU A 360 3.15 -3.98 48.63
N VAL A 361 3.88 -2.86 48.65
CA VAL A 361 4.16 -2.07 47.45
C VAL A 361 5.09 -2.81 46.49
N ASP A 362 6.14 -3.47 47.01
CA ASP A 362 7.08 -4.24 46.17
C ASP A 362 6.39 -5.41 45.45
N VAL A 363 5.50 -6.13 46.15
CA VAL A 363 4.69 -7.21 45.55
C VAL A 363 3.75 -6.69 44.46
N ALA A 364 3.21 -5.47 44.61
CA ALA A 364 2.36 -4.87 43.58
C ALA A 364 3.15 -4.51 42.31
N CYS A 365 4.42 -4.10 42.45
CA CYS A 365 5.30 -3.81 41.32
C CYS A 365 5.68 -5.07 40.53
N GLU A 366 6.00 -6.18 41.19
CA GLU A 366 6.33 -7.46 40.51
C GLU A 366 5.14 -8.01 39.72
N ASN A 367 3.92 -7.90 40.27
CA ASN A 367 2.71 -8.33 39.56
C ASN A 367 2.44 -7.51 38.28
N LEU A 368 2.77 -6.22 38.28
CA LEU A 368 2.64 -5.36 37.10
C LEU A 368 3.57 -5.80 35.97
N GLU A 369 4.82 -6.16 36.30
CA GLU A 369 5.82 -6.59 35.32
C GLU A 369 5.45 -7.95 34.67
N GLN A 370 4.83 -8.85 35.45
CA GLN A 370 4.30 -10.12 34.93
C GLN A 370 3.12 -9.92 33.97
N ILE A 371 2.23 -8.96 34.27
CA ILE A 371 1.10 -8.62 33.39
C ILE A 371 1.60 -8.05 32.05
N GLU A 372 2.63 -7.19 32.07
CA GLU A 372 3.22 -6.64 30.83
C GLU A 372 3.84 -7.74 29.95
N ASN A 373 4.49 -8.74 30.56
CA ASN A 373 5.06 -9.87 29.83
C ASN A 373 3.99 -10.79 29.24
N CYS A 374 2.91 -11.09 29.99
CA CYS A 374 1.74 -11.81 29.46
C CYS A 374 1.11 -11.07 28.27
N TYR A 375 1.05 -9.74 28.31
CA TYR A 375 0.47 -8.94 27.22
C TYR A 375 1.33 -8.99 25.94
N LYS A 376 2.66 -9.06 26.08
CA LYS A 376 3.59 -9.26 24.95
C LYS A 376 3.44 -10.65 24.33
N GLU A 377 3.33 -11.69 25.15
CA GLU A 377 3.12 -13.07 24.66
C GLU A 377 1.75 -13.24 23.97
N LEU A 378 0.70 -12.57 24.45
CA LEU A 378 -0.64 -12.59 23.85
C LEU A 378 -0.65 -12.00 22.42
N LEU A 379 0.16 -10.96 22.17
CA LEU A 379 0.30 -10.31 20.86
C LEU A 379 1.02 -11.20 19.84
N GLU A 380 2.01 -11.98 20.27
CA GLU A 380 2.73 -12.92 19.39
C GLU A 380 1.90 -14.19 19.08
N GLN A 381 1.06 -14.63 20.02
CA GLN A 381 0.18 -15.78 19.82
C GLN A 381 -0.96 -15.51 18.84
N ASP A 382 -1.53 -14.30 18.81
CA ASP A 382 -2.65 -13.94 17.92
C ASP A 382 -2.26 -13.97 16.42
N PHE A 383 -1.01 -13.65 16.07
CA PHE A 383 -0.52 -13.75 14.69
C PHE A 383 -0.36 -15.22 14.22
N ASN A 384 0.25 -16.07 15.05
CA ASN A 384 0.42 -17.49 14.73
C ASN A 384 -0.91 -18.25 14.71
N PHE A 385 -1.85 -17.86 15.58
CA PHE A 385 -3.20 -18.38 15.58
C PHE A 385 -3.96 -17.98 14.31
N LYS A 386 -3.93 -16.70 13.92
CA LYS A 386 -4.52 -16.22 12.65
C LYS A 386 -3.93 -16.90 11.42
N LYS A 387 -2.60 -17.09 11.37
CA LYS A 387 -1.91 -17.86 10.32
C LYS A 387 -2.40 -19.31 10.25
N THR A 388 -2.55 -19.96 11.40
CA THR A 388 -3.03 -21.35 11.49
C THR A 388 -4.50 -21.48 11.07
N VAL A 389 -5.33 -20.51 11.43
CA VAL A 389 -6.74 -20.44 11.01
C VAL A 389 -6.85 -20.25 9.50
N ILE A 390 -6.04 -19.37 8.91
CA ILE A 390 -5.97 -19.18 7.45
C ILE A 390 -5.59 -20.48 6.73
N LEU A 391 -4.54 -21.17 7.19
CA LEU A 391 -4.12 -22.46 6.62
C LEU A 391 -5.20 -23.55 6.74
N LYS A 392 -6.00 -23.53 7.82
CA LYS A 392 -7.14 -24.45 7.98
C LYS A 392 -8.29 -24.14 7.02
N TYR A 393 -8.60 -22.86 6.79
CA TYR A 393 -9.60 -22.47 5.80
C TYR A 393 -9.16 -22.78 4.37
N GLU A 394 -7.88 -22.61 4.03
CA GLU A 394 -7.35 -22.99 2.72
C GLU A 394 -7.47 -24.50 2.43
N ASN A 395 -7.20 -25.34 3.43
CA ASN A 395 -7.40 -26.78 3.29
C ASN A 395 -8.89 -27.13 3.13
N LEU A 396 -9.77 -26.48 3.89
CA LEU A 396 -11.22 -26.66 3.76
C LEU A 396 -11.73 -26.27 2.36
N PHE A 397 -11.23 -25.18 1.79
CA PHE A 397 -11.59 -24.77 0.43
C PHE A 397 -11.08 -25.72 -0.65
N LYS A 398 -9.88 -26.31 -0.49
CA LYS A 398 -9.37 -27.36 -1.39
C LYS A 398 -10.22 -28.63 -1.32
N ASP A 399 -10.67 -29.01 -0.12
CA ASP A 399 -11.53 -30.18 0.08
C ASP A 399 -12.91 -29.97 -0.57
N LEU A 400 -13.50 -28.77 -0.39
CA LEU A 400 -14.77 -28.41 -1.03
C LEU A 400 -14.69 -28.41 -2.56
N ALA A 401 -13.61 -27.89 -3.14
CA ALA A 401 -13.38 -27.95 -4.58
C ALA A 401 -13.25 -29.39 -5.09
N THR A 402 -12.61 -30.26 -4.30
CA THR A 402 -12.47 -31.70 -4.62
C THR A 402 -13.82 -32.42 -4.59
N ILE A 403 -14.68 -32.08 -3.62
CA ILE A 403 -16.04 -32.63 -3.51
C ILE A 403 -16.91 -32.18 -4.69
N GLN A 404 -16.87 -30.91 -5.06
CA GLN A 404 -17.61 -30.39 -6.22
C GLN A 404 -17.18 -31.07 -7.52
N ASN A 405 -15.88 -31.29 -7.72
CA ASN A 405 -15.38 -32.01 -8.90
C ASN A 405 -15.88 -33.47 -8.94
N LYS A 406 -15.89 -34.17 -7.79
CA LYS A 406 -16.46 -35.53 -7.68
C LYS A 406 -17.96 -35.56 -7.96
N GLU A 407 -18.70 -34.55 -7.49
CA GLU A 407 -20.14 -34.43 -7.73
C GLU A 407 -20.45 -34.24 -9.23
N ILE A 408 -19.67 -33.39 -9.91
CA ILE A 408 -19.76 -33.17 -11.36
C ILE A 408 -19.50 -34.48 -12.12
N ASP A 409 -18.48 -35.25 -11.72
CA ASP A 409 -18.17 -36.54 -12.34
C ASP A 409 -19.25 -37.60 -12.10
N LEU A 410 -19.85 -37.64 -10.90
CA LEU A 410 -20.98 -38.50 -10.59
C LEU A 410 -22.22 -38.16 -11.43
N LYS A 411 -22.52 -36.87 -11.60
CA LYS A 411 -23.61 -36.39 -12.46
C LYS A 411 -23.37 -36.79 -13.93
N LYS A 412 -22.13 -36.67 -14.44
CA LYS A 412 -21.75 -37.12 -15.79
C LYS A 412 -21.91 -38.64 -15.96
N ARG A 413 -21.49 -39.45 -14.98
CA ARG A 413 -21.66 -40.92 -15.01
C ARG A 413 -23.12 -41.34 -14.96
N LYS A 414 -23.95 -40.66 -14.16
CA LYS A 414 -25.40 -40.93 -14.08
C LYS A 414 -26.08 -40.61 -15.42
N LYS A 415 -25.71 -39.50 -16.07
CA LYS A 415 -26.22 -39.15 -17.41
C LYS A 415 -25.87 -40.22 -18.45
N ARG A 416 -24.62 -40.70 -18.46
CA ARG A 416 -24.17 -41.80 -19.34
C ARG A 416 -24.87 -43.16 -19.11
N LYS A 417 -25.43 -43.39 -17.92
CA LYS A 417 -26.22 -44.60 -17.60
C LYS A 417 -27.71 -44.47 -17.94
N ILE A 418 -28.19 -43.27 -18.23
CA ILE A 418 -29.58 -43.00 -18.64
C ILE A 418 -29.66 -42.95 -20.18
N ASP A 419 -28.55 -42.61 -20.84
CA ASP A 419 -28.42 -42.58 -22.30
C ASP A 419 -27.99 -43.95 -22.91
N HIS A 420 -27.85 -44.99 -22.09
CA HIS A 420 -27.64 -46.41 -22.46
C HIS A 420 -28.78 -47.23 -21.88
#